data_AF-A0A944AWE3-F1
#
_entry.id   AF-A0A944AWE3-F1
#
_cell.length_a   1.000
_cell.length_b   1.000
_cell.length_c   1.000
_cell.angle_alpha   90.00
_cell.angle_beta   90.00
_cell.angle_gamma   90.00
#
_symmetry.space_group_name_H-M   'P 1'
#
loop_
_entity.id
_entity.type
_entity.pdbx_description
1 polymer ?
#
loop_
_entity_poly.entity_id
_entity_poly.type
_entity_poly.pdbx_seq_one_letter_code
_entity_poly.pdbx_strand_id
1 'polypeptide(L)'
;MERLSFKSYFKQYGKRIANNTLLFVLAYLLVFYAVQAVTVFGAFTHGVSVKIYTSCIDFDSLNTAASQDVWASPDNVISVFGMPIMAIVLLATIATLLLSKWKSRHIQINRFLWWIVICSFVRIGSNFISGHLFHLWNINLVTDFLGITFPSQAGKYLFLAFIVILIIVGFYCSASLTKHITNPFGGRISDEITSNLLIPGILGCIVLNLFFIPYKPVFSYTEVFCTGILLVGIVSISVIVPKRYSFVEKSDKPMNDDPRVNPVILTVVLTMLVVIKIVLDNGLLLQTSPYRNYFLENMLMIVGISILVVFAAYLVFYWKRRKQQEAKQIEKMVEEFEPLKHIIPDEQWGVKKYDVSKYKDDQD
;
A
#
# COMPACT_ATOMS: atom_id res chain seq x y z
N MET A 1 -20.49 -30.88 -11.43
CA MET A 1 -20.16 -29.51 -10.98
C MET A 1 -21.40 -28.66 -11.15
N GLU A 2 -22.17 -28.43 -10.10
CA GLU A 2 -23.17 -27.37 -10.13
C GLU A 2 -22.42 -26.03 -10.09
N ARG A 3 -22.48 -25.26 -11.19
CA ARG A 3 -22.12 -23.85 -11.13
C ARG A 3 -23.09 -23.20 -10.15
N LEU A 4 -22.59 -22.77 -8.99
CA LEU A 4 -23.34 -21.89 -8.10
C LEU A 4 -23.95 -20.77 -8.95
N SER A 5 -25.26 -20.56 -8.84
CA SER A 5 -25.89 -19.44 -9.52
C SER A 5 -25.21 -18.14 -9.08
N PHE A 6 -25.08 -17.17 -9.98
CA PHE A 6 -24.42 -15.89 -9.69
C PHE A 6 -24.94 -15.22 -8.40
N LYS A 7 -26.24 -15.36 -8.14
CA LYS A 7 -26.91 -14.87 -6.93
C LYS A 7 -26.46 -15.61 -5.67
N SER A 8 -26.28 -16.93 -5.76
CA SER A 8 -25.76 -17.76 -4.65
C SER A 8 -24.31 -17.40 -4.33
N TYR A 9 -23.48 -17.21 -5.37
CA TYR A 9 -22.08 -16.82 -5.23
C TYR A 9 -21.93 -15.47 -4.52
N PHE A 10 -22.68 -14.45 -4.93
CA PHE A 10 -22.63 -13.14 -4.26
C PHE A 10 -23.21 -13.16 -2.84
N LYS A 11 -24.22 -13.98 -2.58
CA LYS A 11 -24.74 -14.16 -1.21
C LYS A 11 -23.67 -14.76 -0.28
N GLN A 12 -22.83 -15.66 -0.80
CA GLN A 12 -21.77 -16.32 -0.05
C GLN A 12 -20.48 -15.49 0.04
N TYR A 13 -20.08 -14.80 -1.03
CA TYR A 13 -18.76 -14.14 -1.13
C TYR A 13 -18.80 -12.60 -1.20
N GLY A 14 -19.98 -11.98 -1.32
CA GLY A 14 -20.11 -10.55 -1.59
C GLY A 14 -19.40 -9.64 -0.57
N LYS A 15 -19.44 -9.99 0.72
CA LYS A 15 -18.76 -9.22 1.78
C LYS A 15 -17.24 -9.27 1.65
N ARG A 16 -16.70 -10.43 1.33
CA ARG A 16 -15.27 -10.63 1.09
C ARG A 16 -14.82 -9.85 -0.14
N ILE A 17 -15.62 -9.92 -1.21
CA ILE A 17 -15.37 -9.18 -2.45
C ILE A 17 -15.30 -7.68 -2.14
N ALA A 18 -16.31 -7.12 -1.47
CA ALA A 18 -16.34 -5.70 -1.11
C ALA A 18 -15.11 -5.25 -0.30
N ASN A 19 -14.72 -6.03 0.73
CA ASN A 19 -13.55 -5.71 1.56
C ASN A 19 -12.26 -5.72 0.73
N ASN A 20 -12.07 -6.74 -0.10
CA ASN A 20 -10.86 -6.85 -0.93
C ASN A 20 -10.83 -5.77 -2.03
N THR A 21 -11.98 -5.35 -2.54
CA THR A 21 -12.09 -4.22 -3.47
C THR A 21 -11.63 -2.93 -2.79
N LEU A 22 -12.08 -2.68 -1.55
CA LEU A 22 -11.66 -1.52 -0.79
C LEU A 22 -10.14 -1.53 -0.54
N LEU A 23 -9.58 -2.66 -0.10
CA LEU A 23 -8.14 -2.79 0.14
C LEU A 23 -7.33 -2.52 -1.13
N PHE A 24 -7.79 -3.01 -2.28
CA PHE A 24 -7.18 -2.71 -3.57
C PHE A 24 -7.21 -1.21 -3.90
N VAL A 25 -8.39 -0.58 -3.81
CA VAL A 25 -8.57 0.85 -4.10
C VAL A 25 -7.66 1.69 -3.19
N LEU A 26 -7.67 1.40 -1.89
CA LEU A 26 -6.84 2.11 -0.92
C LEU A 26 -5.34 1.93 -1.19
N ALA A 27 -4.90 0.71 -1.52
CA ALA A 27 -3.49 0.44 -1.84
C ALA A 27 -3.06 1.20 -3.11
N TYR A 28 -3.91 1.22 -4.14
CA TYR A 28 -3.65 1.98 -5.36
C TYR A 28 -3.53 3.48 -5.08
N LEU A 29 -4.50 4.04 -4.36
CA LEU A 29 -4.51 5.46 -4.01
C LEU A 29 -3.34 5.85 -3.11
N LEU A 30 -2.96 4.99 -2.17
CA LEU A 30 -1.76 5.21 -1.34
C LEU A 30 -0.50 5.32 -2.20
N VAL A 31 -0.29 4.37 -3.12
CA VAL A 31 0.86 4.38 -4.03
C VAL A 31 0.81 5.64 -4.91
N PHE A 32 -0.35 5.97 -5.48
CA PHE A 32 -0.54 7.14 -6.32
C PHE A 32 -0.21 8.45 -5.60
N TYR A 33 -0.82 8.70 -4.44
CA TYR A 33 -0.61 9.94 -3.70
C TYR A 33 0.78 10.01 -3.06
N ALA A 34 1.41 8.87 -2.72
CA ALA A 34 2.81 8.86 -2.31
C ALA A 34 3.72 9.36 -3.45
N VAL A 35 3.47 8.93 -4.68
CA VAL A 35 4.19 9.43 -5.86
C VAL A 35 3.98 10.91 -6.04
N GLN A 36 2.73 11.36 -6.05
CA GLN A 36 2.43 12.78 -6.22
C GLN A 36 3.07 13.63 -5.12
N ALA A 37 2.97 13.21 -3.86
CA ALA A 37 3.53 13.94 -2.73
C ALA A 37 5.05 14.08 -2.85
N VAL A 38 5.76 13.01 -3.22
CA VAL A 38 7.22 13.05 -3.39
C VAL A 38 7.62 13.90 -4.60
N THR A 39 6.85 13.85 -5.69
CA THR A 39 7.09 14.73 -6.86
C THR A 39 6.92 16.19 -6.49
N VAL A 40 5.81 16.53 -5.82
CA VAL A 40 5.49 17.89 -5.37
C VAL A 40 6.56 18.38 -4.39
N PHE A 41 6.98 17.53 -3.45
CA PHE A 41 8.06 17.85 -2.52
C PHE A 41 9.35 18.17 -3.28
N GLY A 42 9.74 17.33 -4.24
CA GLY A 42 10.91 17.56 -5.08
C GLY A 42 10.83 18.89 -5.82
N ALA A 43 9.70 19.15 -6.49
CA ALA A 43 9.47 20.41 -7.20
C ALA A 43 9.58 21.63 -6.26
N PHE A 44 8.99 21.54 -5.06
CA PHE A 44 9.06 22.59 -4.05
C PHE A 44 10.50 22.87 -3.59
N THR A 45 11.32 21.83 -3.37
CA THR A 45 12.73 22.01 -2.96
C THR A 45 13.54 22.79 -4.00
N HIS A 46 13.22 22.60 -5.28
CA HIS A 46 13.84 23.28 -6.42
C HIS A 46 13.18 24.62 -6.75
N GLY A 47 12.19 25.08 -5.97
CA GLY A 47 11.56 26.39 -6.15
C GLY A 47 10.48 26.43 -7.24
N VAL A 48 9.98 25.29 -7.69
CA VAL A 48 8.89 25.18 -8.67
C VAL A 48 7.52 25.18 -7.98
N SER A 49 6.67 26.15 -8.33
CA SER A 49 5.28 26.20 -7.88
C SER A 49 4.44 25.22 -8.70
N VAL A 50 3.50 24.53 -8.05
CA VAL A 50 2.69 23.49 -8.69
C VAL A 50 1.24 23.58 -8.27
N LYS A 51 0.34 23.17 -9.17
CA LYS A 51 -1.07 22.99 -8.87
C LYS A 51 -1.41 21.50 -8.91
N ILE A 52 -1.98 20.98 -7.82
CA ILE A 52 -2.23 19.56 -7.65
C ILE A 52 -3.72 19.29 -7.85
N TYR A 53 -4.04 18.42 -8.80
CA TYR A 53 -5.38 17.92 -9.03
C TYR A 53 -5.52 16.46 -8.60
N THR A 54 -6.75 15.95 -8.52
CA THR A 54 -7.03 14.56 -8.14
C THR A 54 -6.31 13.55 -9.06
N SER A 55 -6.17 13.87 -10.35
CA SER A 55 -5.66 12.96 -11.37
C SER A 55 -4.25 13.29 -11.87
N CYS A 56 -3.73 14.48 -11.61
CA CYS A 56 -2.43 14.95 -12.12
C CYS A 56 -1.83 16.08 -11.29
N ILE A 57 -0.55 16.36 -11.54
CA ILE A 57 0.12 17.58 -11.10
C ILE A 57 0.31 18.45 -12.33
N ASP A 58 -0.06 19.72 -12.23
CA ASP A 58 0.06 20.71 -13.28
C ASP A 58 1.24 21.65 -12.94
N PHE A 59 2.31 21.51 -13.71
CA PHE A 59 3.54 22.32 -13.60
C PHE A 59 3.49 23.57 -14.48
N ASP A 60 2.61 23.60 -15.49
CA ASP A 60 2.59 24.64 -16.53
C ASP A 60 1.67 25.81 -16.16
N SER A 61 0.58 25.55 -15.41
CA SER A 61 -0.38 26.58 -15.00
C SER A 61 0.21 27.72 -14.17
N LEU A 62 1.38 27.50 -13.57
CA LEU A 62 2.09 28.46 -12.72
C LEU A 62 3.50 28.74 -13.24
N ASN A 63 3.73 28.55 -14.54
CA ASN A 63 5.06 28.69 -15.13
C ASN A 63 5.60 30.11 -14.93
N THR A 64 6.71 30.20 -14.19
CA THR A 64 7.48 31.41 -13.94
C THR A 64 8.83 31.30 -14.64
N ALA A 65 9.53 32.42 -14.87
CA ALA A 65 10.89 32.38 -15.41
C ALA A 65 11.82 31.46 -14.57
N ALA A 66 11.63 31.46 -13.24
CA ALA A 66 12.37 30.59 -12.33
C ALA A 66 12.07 29.09 -12.52
N SER A 67 10.83 28.69 -12.87
CA SER A 67 10.55 27.28 -13.17
C SER A 67 11.15 26.86 -14.51
N GLN A 68 11.21 27.75 -15.51
CA GLN A 68 11.84 27.45 -16.80
C GLN A 68 13.34 27.17 -16.65
N ASP A 69 14.04 27.93 -15.81
CA ASP A 69 15.46 27.69 -15.50
C ASP A 69 15.69 26.35 -14.80
N VAL A 70 14.77 25.93 -13.92
CA VAL A 70 14.85 24.63 -13.26
C VAL A 70 14.69 23.49 -14.26
N TRP A 71 13.74 23.61 -15.20
CA TRP A 71 13.51 22.60 -16.23
C TRP A 71 14.61 22.55 -17.31
N ALA A 72 15.36 23.63 -17.49
CA ALA A 72 16.51 23.65 -18.41
C ALA A 72 17.70 22.82 -17.90
N SER A 73 17.76 22.53 -16.59
CA SER A 73 18.82 21.71 -15.99
C SER A 73 18.42 20.22 -15.93
N PRO A 74 19.15 19.32 -16.64
CA PRO A 74 18.90 17.89 -16.55
C PRO A 74 19.00 17.35 -15.12
N ASP A 75 19.93 17.85 -14.31
CA ASP A 75 20.13 17.38 -12.94
C ASP A 75 18.93 17.67 -12.03
N ASN A 76 18.30 18.84 -12.21
CA ASN A 76 17.10 19.21 -11.46
C ASN A 76 15.90 18.36 -11.89
N VAL A 77 15.75 18.11 -13.20
CA VAL A 77 14.71 17.23 -13.75
C VAL A 77 14.87 15.81 -13.20
N ILE A 78 16.10 15.27 -13.22
CA ILE A 78 16.42 13.95 -12.66
C ILE A 78 16.10 13.90 -11.17
N SER A 79 16.42 14.97 -10.43
CA SER A 79 16.11 15.06 -8.99
C SER A 79 14.61 15.02 -8.72
N VAL A 80 13.84 15.92 -9.34
CA VAL A 80 12.38 16.04 -9.13
C VAL A 80 11.64 14.76 -9.52
N PHE A 81 12.02 14.13 -10.62
CA PHE A 81 11.31 12.97 -11.17
C PHE A 81 11.91 11.61 -10.81
N GLY A 82 13.16 11.57 -10.35
CA GLY A 82 13.80 10.36 -9.83
C GLY A 82 13.39 10.04 -8.38
N MET A 83 13.16 11.06 -7.54
CA MET A 83 12.72 10.88 -6.15
C MET A 83 11.45 10.00 -6.01
N PRO A 84 10.38 10.22 -6.80
CA PRO A 84 9.18 9.37 -6.74
C PRO A 84 9.45 7.92 -7.11
N ILE A 85 10.32 7.63 -8.10
CA ILE A 85 10.68 6.26 -8.47
C ILE A 85 11.36 5.58 -7.28
N MET A 86 12.31 6.25 -6.64
CA MET A 86 12.98 5.75 -5.44
C MET A 86 11.99 5.50 -4.30
N ALA A 87 11.04 6.41 -4.08
CA ALA A 87 10.01 6.25 -3.06
C ALA A 87 9.10 5.04 -3.31
N ILE A 88 8.68 4.81 -4.56
CA ILE A 88 7.88 3.62 -4.91
C ILE A 88 8.68 2.33 -4.70
N VAL A 89 9.95 2.30 -5.10
CA VAL A 89 10.83 1.14 -4.91
C VAL A 89 11.02 0.84 -3.42
N LEU A 90 11.20 1.87 -2.60
CA LEU A 90 11.29 1.74 -1.15
C LEU A 90 9.98 1.19 -0.57
N LEU A 91 8.84 1.76 -0.98
CA LEU A 91 7.50 1.34 -0.54
C LEU A 91 7.24 -0.13 -0.91
N ALA A 92 7.57 -0.54 -2.13
CA ALA A 92 7.44 -1.93 -2.58
C ALA A 92 8.36 -2.88 -1.79
N THR A 93 9.60 -2.46 -1.51
CA THR A 93 10.56 -3.24 -0.71
C THR A 93 10.04 -3.44 0.72
N ILE A 94 9.61 -2.36 1.37
CA ILE A 94 9.05 -2.41 2.73
C ILE A 94 7.83 -3.33 2.76
N ALA A 95 6.91 -3.19 1.81
CA ALA A 95 5.72 -4.03 1.72
C ALA A 95 6.08 -5.51 1.56
N THR A 96 7.08 -5.83 0.72
CA THR A 96 7.59 -7.19 0.51
C THR A 96 8.24 -7.76 1.77
N LEU A 97 9.03 -6.97 2.50
CA LEU A 97 9.64 -7.38 3.77
C LEU A 97 8.59 -7.61 4.86
N LEU A 98 7.54 -6.81 4.91
CA LEU A 98 6.45 -6.99 5.86
C LEU A 98 5.62 -8.24 5.52
N LEU A 99 5.36 -8.51 4.23
CA LEU A 99 4.70 -9.74 3.76
C LEU A 99 5.45 -11.01 4.18
N SER A 100 6.79 -10.98 4.16
CA SER A 100 7.60 -12.13 4.55
C SER A 100 7.63 -12.37 6.07
N LYS A 101 7.53 -11.29 6.87
CA LYS A 101 7.49 -11.37 8.34
C LYS A 101 6.12 -11.74 8.90
N TRP A 102 5.03 -11.23 8.33
CA TRP A 102 3.69 -11.42 8.88
C TRP A 102 3.05 -12.70 8.33
N LYS A 103 3.28 -13.83 9.01
CA LYS A 103 2.57 -15.09 8.72
C LYS A 103 1.07 -14.94 8.94
N SER A 104 0.27 -15.54 8.05
CA SER A 104 -1.17 -15.95 8.02
C SER A 104 -2.21 -15.41 9.03
N ARG A 105 -1.86 -14.91 10.22
CA ARG A 105 -2.82 -14.37 11.21
C ARG A 105 -3.39 -12.99 10.83
N HIS A 106 -2.72 -12.24 9.96
CA HIS A 106 -3.14 -10.90 9.52
C HIS A 106 -3.49 -10.87 8.03
N ILE A 107 -4.47 -11.70 7.62
CA ILE A 107 -4.85 -11.92 6.23
C ILE A 107 -5.17 -10.60 5.50
N GLN A 108 -5.94 -9.70 6.11
CA GLN A 108 -6.29 -8.42 5.48
C GLN A 108 -5.07 -7.52 5.25
N ILE A 109 -4.13 -7.48 6.19
CA ILE A 109 -2.93 -6.66 6.05
C ILE A 109 -2.01 -7.27 4.99
N ASN A 110 -1.88 -8.59 4.93
CA ASN A 110 -1.15 -9.26 3.86
C ASN A 110 -1.76 -8.96 2.49
N ARG A 111 -3.10 -8.93 2.37
CA ARG A 111 -3.78 -8.53 1.13
C ARG A 111 -3.48 -7.08 0.74
N PHE A 112 -3.54 -6.17 1.71
CA PHE A 112 -3.20 -4.77 1.49
C PHE A 112 -1.75 -4.57 1.05
N LEU A 113 -0.79 -5.18 1.75
CA LEU A 113 0.64 -5.11 1.42
C LEU A 113 0.94 -5.74 0.06
N TRP A 114 0.28 -6.85 -0.29
CA TRP A 114 0.41 -7.46 -1.60
C TRP A 114 -0.05 -6.50 -2.70
N TRP A 115 -1.18 -5.83 -2.52
CA TRP A 115 -1.65 -4.82 -3.48
C TRP A 115 -0.69 -3.64 -3.59
N ILE A 116 -0.08 -3.18 -2.48
CA ILE A 116 0.95 -2.14 -2.53
C ILE A 116 2.10 -2.55 -3.46
N VAL A 117 2.61 -3.78 -3.33
CA VAL A 117 3.70 -4.27 -4.19
C VAL A 117 3.30 -4.24 -5.67
N ILE A 118 2.11 -4.76 -6.00
CA ILE A 118 1.64 -4.81 -7.40
C ILE A 118 1.38 -3.42 -7.97
N CYS A 119 0.68 -2.56 -7.22
CA CYS A 119 0.38 -1.20 -7.65
C CYS A 119 1.67 -0.38 -7.82
N SER A 120 2.64 -0.49 -6.90
CA SER A 120 3.95 0.13 -7.03
C SER A 120 4.66 -0.29 -8.31
N PHE A 121 4.70 -1.59 -8.57
CA PHE A 121 5.37 -2.15 -9.73
C PHE A 121 4.73 -1.71 -11.05
N VAL A 122 3.40 -1.79 -11.14
CA VAL A 122 2.66 -1.36 -12.34
C VAL A 122 2.79 0.15 -12.56
N ARG A 123 2.80 0.95 -11.49
CA ARG A 123 2.93 2.41 -11.58
C ARG A 123 4.24 2.83 -12.25
N ILE A 124 5.36 2.22 -11.87
CA ILE A 124 6.68 2.50 -12.46
C ILE A 124 6.63 2.26 -13.97
N GLY A 125 6.12 1.10 -14.39
CA GLY A 125 6.06 0.74 -15.81
C GLY A 125 4.98 1.48 -16.61
N SER A 126 3.85 1.81 -16.01
CA SER A 126 2.72 2.44 -16.71
C SER A 126 2.93 3.94 -16.95
N ASN A 127 3.56 4.64 -16.00
CA ASN A 127 3.94 6.04 -16.20
C ASN A 127 4.89 6.16 -17.41
N PHE A 128 5.83 5.21 -17.54
CA PHE A 128 6.73 5.11 -18.70
C PHE A 128 5.97 4.91 -20.02
N ILE A 129 5.13 3.88 -20.11
CA ILE A 129 4.49 3.50 -21.38
C ILE A 129 3.46 4.54 -21.83
N SER A 130 2.61 5.02 -20.90
CA SER A 130 1.58 6.02 -21.22
C SER A 130 2.19 7.33 -21.71
N GLY A 131 3.31 7.76 -21.13
CA GLY A 131 4.00 8.95 -21.59
C GLY A 131 4.44 8.82 -23.04
N HIS A 132 5.05 7.68 -23.37
CA HIS A 132 5.65 7.46 -24.67
C HIS A 132 4.59 7.29 -25.78
N LEU A 133 3.51 6.56 -25.49
CA LEU A 133 2.44 6.30 -26.47
C LEU A 133 1.59 7.53 -26.79
N PHE A 134 1.32 8.38 -25.80
CA PHE A 134 0.41 9.53 -25.96
C PHE A 134 1.15 10.84 -26.20
N HIS A 135 2.47 10.82 -26.38
CA HIS A 135 3.29 12.02 -26.50
C HIS A 135 2.96 13.04 -25.40
N LEU A 136 2.79 12.56 -24.16
CA LEU A 136 2.46 13.40 -22.99
C LEU A 136 3.71 14.13 -22.48
N TRP A 137 4.44 14.73 -23.42
CA TRP A 137 5.56 15.62 -23.14
C TRP A 137 5.02 16.82 -22.34
N ASN A 138 5.69 17.19 -21.27
CA ASN A 138 5.31 18.22 -20.29
C ASN A 138 4.16 17.86 -19.34
N ILE A 139 3.58 16.65 -19.44
CA ILE A 139 2.46 16.20 -18.57
C ILE A 139 2.81 14.90 -17.85
N ASN A 140 3.75 14.11 -18.38
CA ASN A 140 4.14 12.83 -17.82
C ASN A 140 5.64 12.77 -17.48
N LEU A 141 5.86 12.78 -16.16
CA LEU A 141 7.08 12.64 -15.38
C LEU A 141 8.21 11.81 -16.00
N VAL A 142 7.87 10.62 -16.50
CA VAL A 142 8.87 9.64 -16.97
C VAL A 142 9.22 9.86 -18.43
N THR A 143 8.29 10.37 -19.23
CA THR A 143 8.59 10.70 -20.62
C THR A 143 9.48 11.90 -20.78
N ASP A 144 9.27 12.94 -19.98
CA ASP A 144 10.09 14.15 -20.03
C ASP A 144 11.54 13.81 -19.67
N PHE A 145 11.73 12.95 -18.66
CA PHE A 145 13.03 12.36 -18.31
C PHE A 145 13.69 11.64 -19.51
N LEU A 146 12.96 10.84 -20.29
CA LEU A 146 13.55 10.08 -21.41
C LEU A 146 13.73 10.89 -22.68
N GLY A 147 12.89 11.89 -22.92
CA GLY A 147 13.08 12.84 -24.02
C GLY A 147 14.43 13.53 -23.94
N ILE A 148 14.83 13.83 -22.70
CA ILE A 148 16.10 14.45 -22.36
C ILE A 148 17.23 13.41 -22.31
N THR A 149 17.00 12.22 -21.74
CA THR A 149 18.07 11.22 -21.50
C THR A 149 18.41 10.37 -22.74
N PHE A 150 17.43 10.06 -23.61
CA PHE A 150 17.63 9.22 -24.80
C PHE A 150 17.26 10.00 -26.07
N PRO A 151 18.21 10.70 -26.71
CA PRO A 151 17.91 11.52 -27.89
C PRO A 151 17.55 10.68 -29.12
N SER A 152 18.02 9.43 -29.22
CA SER A 152 17.74 8.56 -30.36
C SER A 152 16.38 7.84 -30.21
N GLN A 153 15.61 7.78 -31.31
CA GLN A 153 14.34 7.05 -31.34
C GLN A 153 14.52 5.55 -31.03
N ALA A 154 15.61 4.95 -31.52
CA ALA A 154 15.95 3.56 -31.23
C ALA A 154 16.15 3.28 -29.73
N GLY A 155 16.81 4.19 -29.00
CA GLY A 155 17.00 4.08 -27.55
C GLY A 155 15.68 4.09 -26.79
N LYS A 156 14.75 4.96 -27.20
CA LYS A 156 13.41 5.05 -26.60
C LYS A 156 12.61 3.75 -26.77
N TYR A 157 12.62 3.16 -27.97
CA TYR A 157 11.94 1.88 -28.23
C TYR A 157 12.57 0.70 -27.50
N LEU A 158 13.90 0.64 -27.42
CA LEU A 158 14.60 -0.44 -26.70
C LEU A 158 14.27 -0.41 -25.21
N PHE A 159 14.25 0.78 -24.61
CA PHE A 159 13.86 0.94 -23.22
C PHE A 159 12.37 0.63 -23.00
N LEU A 160 11.49 1.00 -23.93
CA LEU A 160 10.08 0.60 -23.88
C LEU A 160 9.92 -0.92 -23.86
N ALA A 161 10.62 -1.63 -24.75
CA ALA A 161 10.62 -3.09 -24.76
C ALA A 161 11.11 -3.67 -23.43
N PHE A 162 12.19 -3.12 -22.87
CA PHE A 162 12.71 -3.51 -21.56
C PHE A 162 11.66 -3.36 -20.44
N ILE A 163 10.93 -2.24 -20.40
CA ILE A 163 9.89 -1.98 -19.40
C ILE A 163 8.70 -2.95 -19.56
N VAL A 164 8.26 -3.22 -20.79
CA VAL A 164 7.19 -4.19 -21.05
C VAL A 164 7.60 -5.59 -20.58
N ILE A 165 8.82 -6.02 -20.90
CA ILE A 165 9.37 -7.31 -20.43
C ILE A 165 9.39 -7.34 -18.90
N LEU A 166 9.88 -6.26 -18.28
CA LEU A 166 9.95 -6.15 -16.83
C LEU A 166 8.55 -6.33 -16.24
N ILE A 167 7.52 -5.64 -16.76
CA ILE A 167 6.12 -5.78 -16.32
C ILE A 167 5.63 -7.23 -16.37
N ILE A 168 5.87 -7.91 -17.50
CA ILE A 168 5.46 -9.32 -17.69
C ILE A 168 6.15 -10.22 -16.66
N VAL A 169 7.46 -10.06 -16.48
CA VAL A 169 8.25 -10.82 -15.49
C VAL A 169 7.77 -10.53 -14.08
N GLY A 170 7.46 -9.28 -13.74
CA GLY A 170 6.95 -8.91 -12.42
C GLY A 170 5.60 -9.55 -12.10
N PHE A 171 4.66 -9.57 -13.06
CA PHE A 171 3.41 -10.31 -12.89
C PHE A 171 3.64 -11.81 -12.75
N TYR A 172 4.57 -12.39 -13.50
CA TYR A 172 4.94 -13.80 -13.34
C TYR A 172 5.51 -14.08 -11.94
N CYS A 173 6.44 -13.25 -11.45
CA CYS A 173 7.01 -13.36 -10.11
C CYS A 173 5.95 -13.19 -9.01
N SER A 174 4.98 -12.29 -9.21
CA SER A 174 3.90 -12.05 -8.27
C SER A 174 3.00 -13.26 -8.02
N ALA A 175 2.89 -14.18 -8.99
CA ALA A 175 2.18 -15.44 -8.82
C ALA A 175 2.77 -16.29 -7.67
N SER A 176 4.06 -16.12 -7.36
CA SER A 176 4.70 -16.75 -6.20
C SER A 176 4.26 -16.10 -4.87
N LEU A 177 3.96 -14.81 -4.89
CA LEU A 177 3.52 -14.03 -3.71
C LEU A 177 2.04 -14.25 -3.41
N THR A 178 1.24 -14.72 -4.37
CA THR A 178 -0.20 -14.98 -4.19
C THR A 178 -0.51 -15.93 -3.02
N LYS A 179 0.42 -16.80 -2.64
CA LYS A 179 0.31 -17.69 -1.46
C LYS A 179 0.12 -16.96 -0.12
N HIS A 180 0.39 -15.65 -0.07
CA HIS A 180 0.21 -14.83 1.14
C HIS A 180 -1.20 -14.23 1.25
N ILE A 181 -1.97 -14.28 0.15
CA ILE A 181 -3.33 -13.76 0.07
C ILE A 181 -4.38 -14.86 -0.13
N THR A 182 -3.97 -16.00 -0.66
CA THR A 182 -4.74 -17.24 -0.75
C THR A 182 -4.14 -18.31 0.17
N ASN A 183 -4.94 -19.27 0.60
CA ASN A 183 -4.47 -20.50 1.22
C ASN A 183 -4.26 -21.55 0.12
N PRO A 184 -3.05 -21.66 -0.47
CA PRO A 184 -2.82 -22.60 -1.57
C PRO A 184 -3.04 -24.05 -1.13
N PHE A 185 -3.05 -24.36 0.17
CA PHE A 185 -3.25 -25.71 0.71
C PHE A 185 -4.72 -26.02 1.08
N GLY A 186 -5.62 -25.05 0.91
CA GLY A 186 -7.06 -25.21 1.19
C GLY A 186 -7.83 -25.91 0.07
N GLY A 187 -7.20 -26.23 -1.06
CA GLY A 187 -7.80 -27.03 -2.13
C GLY A 187 -8.88 -26.33 -2.98
N ARG A 188 -9.30 -25.09 -2.64
CA ARG A 188 -10.24 -24.26 -3.41
C ARG A 188 -9.58 -23.02 -4.02
N ILE A 189 -8.38 -23.20 -4.56
CA ILE A 189 -7.51 -22.12 -5.05
C ILE A 189 -8.19 -21.25 -6.10
N SER A 190 -8.95 -21.84 -7.02
CA SER A 190 -9.67 -21.10 -8.07
C SER A 190 -10.73 -20.15 -7.49
N ASP A 191 -11.51 -20.61 -6.51
CA ASP A 191 -12.56 -19.80 -5.87
C ASP A 191 -11.95 -18.71 -4.98
N GLU A 192 -10.86 -19.02 -4.31
CA GLU A 192 -10.10 -18.05 -3.51
C GLU A 192 -9.47 -16.96 -4.38
N ILE A 193 -8.87 -17.29 -5.51
CA ILE A 193 -8.36 -16.30 -6.45
C ILE A 193 -9.49 -15.46 -7.01
N THR A 194 -10.61 -16.08 -7.36
CA THR A 194 -11.75 -15.37 -7.95
C THR A 194 -12.33 -14.34 -6.96
N SER A 195 -12.54 -14.75 -5.70
CA SER A 195 -13.14 -13.92 -4.66
C SER A 195 -12.17 -12.96 -3.97
N ASN A 196 -10.87 -13.23 -3.97
CA ASN A 196 -9.86 -12.37 -3.34
C ASN A 196 -9.12 -11.45 -4.32
N LEU A 197 -9.01 -11.84 -5.59
CA LEU A 197 -8.16 -11.16 -6.56
C LEU A 197 -8.95 -10.71 -7.79
N LEU A 198 -9.55 -11.63 -8.53
CA LEU A 198 -10.11 -11.34 -9.86
C LEU A 198 -11.31 -10.38 -9.79
N ILE A 199 -12.37 -10.74 -9.08
CA ILE A 199 -13.57 -9.89 -8.98
C ILE A 199 -13.26 -8.58 -8.24
N PRO A 200 -12.57 -8.60 -7.09
CA PRO A 200 -12.18 -7.37 -6.41
C PRO A 200 -11.33 -6.44 -7.25
N GLY A 201 -10.38 -6.97 -8.01
CA GLY A 201 -9.53 -6.21 -8.91
C GLY A 201 -10.31 -5.56 -10.06
N ILE A 202 -11.24 -6.29 -10.70
CA ILE A 202 -12.10 -5.73 -11.76
C ILE A 202 -12.97 -4.59 -11.21
N LEU A 203 -13.69 -4.84 -10.11
CA LEU A 203 -14.53 -3.82 -9.48
C LEU A 203 -13.72 -2.62 -9.02
N GLY A 204 -12.53 -2.87 -8.47
CA GLY A 204 -11.60 -1.86 -8.05
C GLY A 204 -11.12 -0.98 -9.20
N CYS A 205 -10.74 -1.57 -10.34
CA CYS A 205 -10.35 -0.81 -11.53
C CYS A 205 -11.49 0.08 -12.03
N ILE A 206 -12.75 -0.40 -11.98
CA ILE A 206 -13.92 0.42 -12.32
C ILE A 206 -14.04 1.61 -11.36
N VAL A 207 -13.96 1.35 -10.04
CA VAL A 207 -14.03 2.41 -9.01
C VAL A 207 -12.93 3.45 -9.20
N LEU A 208 -11.69 3.02 -9.46
CA LEU A 208 -10.56 3.92 -9.70
C LEU A 208 -10.75 4.76 -10.95
N ASN A 209 -11.19 4.17 -12.07
CA ASN A 209 -11.45 4.92 -13.28
C ASN A 209 -12.53 5.99 -13.03
N LEU A 210 -13.62 5.64 -12.33
CA LEU A 210 -14.65 6.61 -11.94
C LEU A 210 -14.10 7.71 -11.00
N PHE A 211 -13.23 7.35 -10.07
CA PHE A 211 -12.60 8.28 -9.14
C PHE A 211 -11.72 9.32 -9.85
N PHE A 212 -11.01 8.92 -10.90
CA PHE A 212 -10.12 9.79 -11.67
C PHE A 212 -10.79 10.53 -12.84
N ILE A 213 -12.09 10.33 -13.07
CA ILE A 213 -12.83 11.23 -13.98
C ILE A 213 -12.81 12.64 -13.36
N PRO A 214 -12.17 13.62 -14.01
CA PRO A 214 -12.03 14.97 -13.50
C PRO A 214 -13.35 15.73 -13.66
N TYR A 215 -13.62 16.66 -12.74
CA TYR A 215 -14.60 17.71 -12.94
C TYR A 215 -13.96 18.90 -13.67
N LYS A 216 -13.45 18.66 -14.89
CA LYS A 216 -12.66 19.61 -15.72
C LYS A 216 -11.31 20.07 -15.10
N PRO A 217 -10.29 20.45 -15.90
CA PRO A 217 -10.17 20.29 -17.34
C PRO A 217 -9.26 19.12 -17.78
N VAL A 218 -8.53 18.45 -16.88
CA VAL A 218 -7.45 17.52 -17.28
C VAL A 218 -7.80 16.06 -16.98
N PHE A 219 -8.19 15.32 -18.02
CA PHE A 219 -8.35 13.86 -17.94
C PHE A 219 -6.99 13.18 -18.07
N SER A 220 -6.62 12.36 -17.08
CA SER A 220 -5.33 11.65 -17.08
C SER A 220 -5.48 10.28 -17.74
N TYR A 221 -5.03 10.19 -19.00
CA TYR A 221 -4.94 8.91 -19.72
C TYR A 221 -3.99 7.91 -19.05
N THR A 222 -3.06 8.40 -18.23
CA THR A 222 -2.13 7.56 -17.46
C THR A 222 -2.87 6.65 -16.47
N GLU A 223 -3.92 7.13 -15.80
CA GLU A 223 -4.66 6.28 -14.84
C GLU A 223 -5.49 5.19 -15.54
N VAL A 224 -6.07 5.51 -16.69
CA VAL A 224 -6.76 4.51 -17.53
C VAL A 224 -5.79 3.42 -17.97
N PHE A 225 -4.58 3.82 -18.37
CA PHE A 225 -3.56 2.89 -18.80
C PHE A 225 -3.03 2.01 -17.64
N CYS A 226 -2.75 2.61 -16.47
CA CYS A 226 -2.35 1.90 -15.26
C CYS A 226 -3.38 0.85 -14.84
N THR A 227 -4.67 1.22 -14.82
CA THR A 227 -5.76 0.30 -14.46
C THR A 227 -5.97 -0.78 -15.52
N GLY A 228 -5.74 -0.48 -16.79
CA GLY A 228 -5.72 -1.46 -17.89
C GLY A 228 -4.61 -2.51 -17.72
N ILE A 229 -3.36 -2.10 -17.46
CA ILE A 229 -2.24 -3.02 -17.20
C ILE A 229 -2.52 -3.87 -15.97
N LEU A 230 -3.03 -3.28 -14.88
CA LEU A 230 -3.42 -4.02 -13.68
C LEU A 230 -4.44 -5.10 -14.02
N LEU A 231 -5.47 -4.78 -14.82
CA LEU A 231 -6.51 -5.72 -15.19
C LEU A 231 -5.96 -6.90 -16.01
N VAL A 232 -5.10 -6.63 -16.99
CA VAL A 232 -4.42 -7.69 -17.77
C VAL A 232 -3.59 -8.59 -16.84
N GLY A 233 -2.78 -7.99 -15.96
CA GLY A 233 -1.95 -8.73 -15.01
C GLY A 233 -2.76 -9.58 -14.02
N ILE A 234 -3.87 -9.04 -13.50
CA ILE A 234 -4.79 -9.76 -12.61
C ILE A 234 -5.37 -10.99 -13.30
N VAL A 235 -5.80 -10.84 -14.56
CA VAL A 235 -6.29 -11.98 -15.37
C VAL A 235 -5.17 -13.00 -15.58
N SER A 236 -3.95 -12.56 -15.92
CA SER A 236 -2.80 -13.45 -16.09
C SER A 236 -2.47 -14.24 -14.82
N ILE A 237 -2.38 -13.58 -13.65
CA ILE A 237 -2.16 -14.24 -12.36
C ILE A 237 -3.27 -15.26 -12.08
N SER A 238 -4.52 -14.89 -12.36
CA SER A 238 -5.68 -15.74 -12.12
C SER A 238 -5.68 -17.02 -12.96
N VAL A 239 -4.97 -17.03 -14.09
CA VAL A 239 -4.76 -18.22 -14.94
C VAL A 239 -3.52 -19.01 -14.53
N ILE A 240 -2.43 -18.33 -14.17
CA ILE A 240 -1.14 -18.97 -13.85
C ILE A 240 -1.19 -19.70 -12.49
N VAL A 241 -1.76 -19.07 -11.46
CA VAL A 241 -1.72 -19.59 -10.09
C VAL A 241 -2.46 -20.92 -9.94
N PRO A 242 -3.68 -21.13 -10.47
CA PRO A 242 -4.35 -22.43 -10.38
C PRO A 242 -3.55 -23.55 -11.05
N LYS A 243 -2.92 -23.28 -12.19
CA LYS A 243 -2.07 -24.26 -12.89
C LYS A 243 -0.82 -24.61 -12.07
N ARG A 244 -0.22 -23.62 -11.42
CA ARG A 244 1.00 -23.80 -10.63
C ARG A 244 0.76 -24.62 -9.35
N TYR A 245 -0.41 -24.50 -8.74
CA TYR A 245 -0.77 -25.17 -7.48
C TYR A 245 -1.81 -26.27 -7.66
N SER A 246 -1.94 -26.84 -8.87
CA SER A 246 -2.94 -27.87 -9.18
C SER A 246 -2.75 -29.19 -8.43
N PHE A 247 -1.58 -29.40 -7.82
CA PHE A 247 -1.21 -30.61 -7.07
C PHE A 247 -1.76 -30.67 -5.64
N VAL A 248 -2.44 -29.62 -5.17
CA VAL A 248 -3.00 -29.57 -3.81
C VAL A 248 -4.37 -30.23 -3.77
N GLU A 249 -4.57 -31.18 -2.86
CA GLU A 249 -5.84 -31.87 -2.62
C GLU A 249 -6.98 -30.89 -2.26
N LYS A 250 -8.19 -31.17 -2.79
CA LYS A 250 -9.39 -30.36 -2.54
C LYS A 250 -9.88 -30.55 -1.11
N SER A 251 -10.01 -29.46 -0.36
CA SER A 251 -10.69 -29.50 0.94
C SER A 251 -12.19 -29.24 0.78
N ASP A 252 -13.00 -30.09 1.41
CA ASP A 252 -14.46 -29.93 1.47
C ASP A 252 -14.93 -28.99 2.60
N LYS A 253 -14.01 -28.53 3.47
CA LYS A 253 -14.38 -27.65 4.58
C LYS A 253 -14.89 -26.30 4.07
N PRO A 254 -15.97 -25.76 4.65
CA PRO A 254 -16.44 -24.42 4.34
C PRO A 254 -15.32 -23.42 4.64
N MET A 255 -15.10 -22.51 3.71
CA MET A 255 -14.06 -21.50 3.84
C MET A 255 -14.38 -20.61 5.04
N ASN A 256 -13.44 -20.51 5.98
CA ASN A 256 -13.65 -19.74 7.21
C ASN A 256 -14.00 -18.28 6.86
N ASP A 257 -14.99 -17.71 7.55
CA ASP A 257 -15.41 -16.32 7.33
C ASP A 257 -14.25 -15.38 7.67
N ASP A 258 -13.76 -14.65 6.67
CA ASP A 258 -12.77 -13.60 6.89
C ASP A 258 -13.35 -12.54 7.84
N PRO A 259 -12.52 -11.95 8.72
CA PRO A 259 -12.98 -10.88 9.60
C PRO A 259 -13.59 -9.73 8.77
N ARG A 260 -14.69 -9.17 9.30
CA ARG A 260 -15.43 -8.08 8.65
C ARG A 260 -14.66 -6.78 8.82
N VAL A 261 -14.52 -6.00 7.74
CA VAL A 261 -14.17 -4.57 7.90
C VAL A 261 -15.34 -3.90 8.62
N ASN A 262 -15.05 -3.16 9.69
CA ASN A 262 -16.07 -2.46 10.46
C ASN A 262 -16.80 -1.48 9.52
N PRO A 263 -18.14 -1.54 9.41
CA PRO A 263 -18.90 -0.66 8.53
C PRO A 263 -18.64 0.82 8.82
N VAL A 264 -18.36 1.18 10.07
CA VAL A 264 -17.99 2.56 10.45
C VAL A 264 -16.68 2.98 9.78
N ILE A 265 -15.66 2.12 9.78
CA ILE A 265 -14.38 2.40 9.12
C ILE A 265 -14.58 2.55 7.61
N LEU A 266 -15.40 1.69 7.01
CA LEU A 266 -15.74 1.79 5.58
C LEU A 266 -16.40 3.14 5.26
N THR A 267 -17.39 3.57 6.05
CA THR A 267 -18.07 4.85 5.86
C THR A 267 -17.10 6.03 6.01
N VAL A 268 -16.28 6.03 7.06
CA VAL A 268 -15.28 7.09 7.29
C VAL A 268 -14.30 7.19 6.13
N VAL A 269 -13.78 6.05 5.66
CA VAL A 269 -12.84 6.03 4.52
C VAL A 269 -13.51 6.56 3.25
N LEU A 270 -14.74 6.14 2.94
CA LEU A 270 -15.47 6.62 1.77
C LEU A 270 -15.73 8.13 1.84
N THR A 271 -16.13 8.64 3.00
CA THR A 271 -16.32 10.10 3.21
C THR A 271 -15.01 10.85 3.03
N MET A 272 -13.90 10.35 3.59
CA MET A 272 -12.58 10.95 3.40
C MET A 272 -12.17 11.00 1.92
N LEU A 273 -12.39 9.92 1.17
CA LEU A 273 -12.07 9.87 -0.26
C LEU A 273 -12.89 10.88 -1.07
N VAL A 274 -14.17 11.05 -0.75
CA VAL A 274 -15.02 12.07 -1.39
C VAL A 274 -14.52 13.48 -1.07
N VAL A 275 -14.19 13.77 0.19
CA VAL A 275 -13.65 15.06 0.59
C VAL A 275 -12.33 15.36 -0.12
N ILE A 276 -11.40 14.39 -0.14
CA ILE A 276 -10.12 14.50 -0.84
C ILE A 276 -10.34 14.82 -2.32
N LYS A 277 -11.25 14.09 -2.98
CA LYS A 277 -11.59 14.33 -4.38
C LYS A 277 -12.14 15.73 -4.62
N ILE A 278 -13.06 16.22 -3.78
CA ILE A 278 -13.63 17.57 -3.92
C ILE A 278 -12.53 18.64 -3.75
N VAL A 279 -11.66 18.49 -2.74
CA VAL A 279 -10.58 19.44 -2.48
C VAL A 279 -9.58 19.47 -3.64
N LEU A 280 -9.16 18.30 -4.12
CA LEU A 280 -8.17 18.20 -5.19
C LEU A 280 -8.75 18.50 -6.58
N ASP A 281 -10.02 18.24 -6.86
CA ASP A 281 -10.65 18.61 -8.14
C ASP A 281 -10.70 20.14 -8.31
N ASN A 282 -10.77 20.91 -7.22
CA ASN A 282 -10.65 22.37 -7.25
C ASN A 282 -9.21 22.86 -7.50
N GLY A 283 -8.22 21.97 -7.38
CA GLY A 283 -6.81 22.26 -7.56
C GLY A 283 -6.19 22.90 -6.32
N LEU A 284 -5.36 22.12 -5.62
CA LEU A 284 -4.59 22.62 -4.48
C LEU A 284 -3.35 23.36 -4.99
N LEU A 285 -3.27 24.65 -4.67
CA LEU A 285 -2.16 25.50 -5.06
C LEU A 285 -1.00 25.40 -4.06
N LEU A 286 0.18 25.00 -4.54
CA LEU A 286 1.41 25.04 -3.75
C LEU A 286 2.37 26.06 -4.37
N GLN A 287 2.44 27.24 -3.75
CA GLN A 287 3.36 28.30 -4.16
C GLN A 287 4.69 28.20 -3.43
N THR A 288 5.77 28.49 -4.15
CA THR A 288 7.11 28.52 -3.58
C THR A 288 7.35 29.85 -2.87
N SER A 289 7.98 29.75 -1.70
CA SER A 289 8.31 30.90 -0.85
C SER A 289 9.83 31.12 -0.83
N PRO A 290 10.31 32.37 -0.71
CA PRO A 290 11.72 32.65 -0.47
C PRO A 290 12.25 31.97 0.83
N TYR A 291 11.36 31.63 1.77
CA TYR A 291 11.68 30.88 2.99
C TYR A 291 11.58 29.35 2.83
N ARG A 292 11.60 28.81 1.61
CA ARG A 292 11.44 27.36 1.37
C ARG A 292 12.42 26.49 2.16
N ASN A 293 13.67 26.94 2.32
CA ASN A 293 14.69 26.21 3.06
C ASN A 293 14.33 26.13 4.55
N TYR A 294 13.86 27.24 5.13
CA TYR A 294 13.39 27.30 6.51
C TYR A 294 12.13 26.45 6.72
N PHE A 295 11.20 26.47 5.75
CA PHE A 295 10.03 25.59 5.78
C PHE A 295 10.43 24.11 5.74
N LEU A 296 11.40 23.74 4.89
CA LEU A 296 11.90 22.37 4.76
C LEU A 296 12.61 21.90 6.03
N GLU A 297 13.44 22.75 6.64
CA GLU A 297 14.07 22.49 7.93
C GLU A 297 13.02 22.21 9.02
N ASN A 298 11.98 23.05 9.10
CA ASN A 298 10.89 22.86 10.06
C ASN A 298 10.08 21.59 9.78
N MET A 299 9.79 21.28 8.51
CA MET A 299 9.09 20.05 8.10
C MET A 299 9.90 18.80 8.49
N LEU A 300 11.20 18.77 8.18
CA LEU A 300 12.08 17.67 8.54
C LEU A 300 12.21 17.52 10.06
N MET A 301 12.26 18.64 10.79
CA MET A 301 12.26 18.63 12.25
C MET A 301 10.97 18.03 12.82
N ILE A 302 9.80 18.45 12.32
CA ILE A 302 8.49 17.93 12.75
C ILE A 302 8.38 16.44 12.44
N VAL A 303 8.77 16.01 11.24
CA VAL A 303 8.78 14.59 10.85
C VAL A 303 9.75 13.80 11.73
N GLY A 304 10.95 14.32 11.99
CA GLY A 304 11.93 13.71 12.87
C GLY A 304 11.42 13.54 14.31
N ILE A 305 10.80 14.59 14.87
CA ILE A 305 10.15 14.54 16.18
C ILE A 305 9.01 13.52 16.17
N SER A 306 8.19 13.49 15.12
CA SER A 306 7.07 12.54 14.99
C SER A 306 7.57 11.10 14.97
N ILE A 307 8.65 10.81 14.23
CA ILE A 307 9.29 9.49 14.21
C ILE A 307 9.82 9.13 15.60
N LEU A 308 10.48 10.06 16.29
CA LEU A 308 10.96 9.85 17.66
C LEU A 308 9.81 9.57 18.64
N VAL A 309 8.70 10.30 18.54
CA VAL A 309 7.51 10.09 19.39
C VAL A 309 6.88 8.72 19.10
N VAL A 310 6.73 8.34 17.84
CA VAL A 310 6.21 7.01 17.46
C VAL A 310 7.16 5.91 17.93
N PHE A 311 8.47 6.11 17.83
CA PHE A 311 9.47 5.15 18.31
C PHE A 311 9.43 5.02 19.85
N ALA A 312 9.33 6.13 20.57
CA ALA A 312 9.16 6.13 22.02
C ALA A 312 7.85 5.44 22.43
N ALA A 313 6.74 5.72 21.75
CA ALA A 313 5.47 5.05 21.97
C ALA A 313 5.55 3.54 21.67
N TYR A 314 6.28 3.14 20.62
CA TYR A 314 6.56 1.74 20.32
C TYR A 314 7.39 1.08 21.43
N LEU A 315 8.43 1.74 21.95
CA LEU A 315 9.23 1.23 23.07
C LEU A 315 8.38 1.06 24.34
N VAL A 316 7.54 2.04 24.67
CA VAL A 316 6.61 1.97 25.81
C VAL A 316 5.62 0.83 25.63
N PHE A 317 5.02 0.70 24.44
CA PHE A 317 4.09 -0.40 24.14
C PHE A 317 4.78 -1.76 24.21
N TYR A 318 6.00 -1.88 23.67
CA TYR A 318 6.80 -3.09 23.73
C TYR A 318 7.15 -3.46 25.18
N TRP A 319 7.58 -2.48 25.98
CA TRP A 319 7.89 -2.68 27.39
C TRP A 319 6.66 -3.10 28.20
N LYS A 320 5.51 -2.44 28.00
CA LYS A 320 4.23 -2.81 28.64
C LYS A 320 3.81 -4.23 28.26
N ARG A 321 3.95 -4.61 26.99
CA ARG A 321 3.62 -5.95 26.51
C ARG A 321 4.56 -7.02 27.08
N ARG A 322 5.86 -6.71 27.21
CA ARG A 322 6.84 -7.58 27.85
C ARG A 322 6.52 -7.77 29.33
N LYS A 323 6.22 -6.69 30.07
CA LYS A 323 5.83 -6.75 31.49
C LYS A 323 4.54 -7.57 31.69
N GLN A 324 3.57 -7.46 30.77
CA GLN A 324 2.36 -8.31 30.78
C GLN A 324 2.66 -9.78 30.46
N GLN A 325 3.63 -10.07 29.59
CA GLN A 325 4.04 -11.45 29.31
C GLN A 325 4.79 -12.08 30.48
N GLU A 326 5.68 -11.32 31.13
CA GLU A 326 6.38 -11.73 32.36
C GLU A 326 5.39 -11.95 33.50
N ALA A 327 4.41 -11.05 33.70
CA ALA A 327 3.35 -11.21 34.69
C ALA A 327 2.50 -12.48 34.44
N LYS A 328 2.11 -12.75 33.18
CA LYS A 328 1.37 -13.97 32.82
C LYS A 328 2.19 -15.25 32.97
N GLN A 329 3.52 -15.18 32.84
CA GLN A 329 4.40 -16.33 33.11
C GLN A 329 4.52 -16.59 34.61
N ILE A 330 4.60 -15.54 35.43
CA ILE A 330 4.60 -15.65 36.89
C ILE A 330 3.26 -16.19 37.39
N GLU A 331 2.14 -15.69 36.86
CA GLU A 331 0.79 -16.15 37.21
C GLU A 331 0.60 -17.64 36.87
N LYS A 332 1.09 -18.09 35.72
CA LYS A 332 1.13 -19.51 35.35
C LYS A 332 2.01 -20.35 36.28
N MET A 333 3.19 -19.86 36.66
CA MET A 333 4.03 -20.57 37.64
C MET A 333 3.31 -20.66 39.00
N VAL A 334 2.64 -19.60 39.45
CA VAL A 334 1.88 -19.60 40.71
C VAL A 334 0.70 -20.58 40.68
N GLU A 335 -0.06 -20.65 39.58
CA GLU A 335 -1.13 -21.66 39.40
C GLU A 335 -0.58 -23.10 39.37
N GLU A 336 0.62 -23.31 38.82
CA GLU A 336 1.29 -24.62 38.78
C GLU A 336 1.86 -25.03 40.16
N PHE A 337 2.18 -24.06 41.01
CA PHE A 337 2.61 -24.28 42.41
C PHE A 337 1.46 -24.33 43.43
N GLU A 338 0.26 -23.85 43.09
CA GLU A 338 -0.94 -23.92 43.93
C GLU A 338 -1.37 -25.35 44.33
N PRO A 339 -1.29 -26.39 43.47
CA PRO A 339 -1.58 -27.77 43.88
C PRO A 339 -0.52 -28.37 44.82
N LEU A 340 0.67 -27.78 44.96
CA LEU A 340 1.72 -28.25 45.87
C LEU A 340 1.58 -27.68 47.29
N LYS A 341 0.76 -26.65 47.50
CA LYS A 341 0.46 -26.07 48.82
C LYS A 341 -0.29 -27.01 49.75
N HIS A 342 -0.95 -28.03 49.22
CA HIS A 342 -1.68 -29.04 50.01
C HIS A 342 -0.84 -30.25 50.42
N ILE A 343 0.44 -30.33 50.01
CA ILE A 343 1.27 -31.53 50.19
C ILE A 343 2.39 -31.33 51.22
N ILE A 344 2.71 -30.09 51.63
CA ILE A 344 3.82 -29.82 52.55
C ILE A 344 3.31 -29.01 53.75
N PRO A 345 3.45 -29.51 55.00
CA PRO A 345 3.05 -28.79 56.21
C PRO A 345 3.81 -27.47 56.40
N ASP A 346 3.14 -26.46 56.93
CA ASP A 346 3.61 -25.07 57.11
C ASP A 346 4.88 -24.89 57.97
N GLU A 347 5.43 -25.95 58.56
CA GLU A 347 6.57 -25.87 59.48
C GLU A 347 7.96 -25.79 58.83
N GLN A 348 8.10 -25.98 57.51
CA GLN A 348 9.42 -25.95 56.86
C GLN A 348 9.79 -24.64 56.15
N TRP A 349 8.90 -23.67 56.06
CA TRP A 349 9.23 -22.37 55.48
C TRP A 349 9.57 -21.34 56.57
N GLY A 350 10.82 -21.36 57.01
CA GLY A 350 11.46 -20.23 57.72
C GLY A 350 11.63 -18.98 56.83
N VAL A 351 10.65 -18.64 56.00
CA VAL A 351 10.69 -17.50 55.09
C VAL A 351 9.55 -16.56 55.45
N LYS A 352 9.92 -15.38 55.96
CA LYS A 352 9.02 -14.25 56.21
C LYS A 352 8.06 -14.10 55.02
N LYS A 353 6.75 -14.22 55.29
CA LYS A 353 5.67 -13.91 54.34
C LYS A 353 5.96 -12.54 53.71
N TYR A 354 6.25 -12.52 52.41
CA TYR A 354 6.26 -11.27 51.67
C TYR A 354 4.82 -10.78 51.57
N ASP A 355 4.57 -9.63 52.18
CA ASP A 355 3.28 -8.95 52.16
C ASP A 355 3.04 -8.35 50.78
N VAL A 356 2.16 -9.01 50.01
CA VAL A 356 1.82 -8.65 48.63
C VAL A 356 0.79 -7.52 48.56
N SER A 357 0.34 -6.98 49.72
CA SER A 357 -0.58 -5.84 49.77
C SER A 357 -0.01 -4.57 49.12
N LYS A 358 1.32 -4.44 49.02
CA LYS A 358 1.99 -3.30 48.38
C LYS A 358 1.86 -3.22 46.85
N TYR A 359 1.35 -4.25 46.18
CA TYR A 359 1.24 -4.27 44.72
C TYR A 359 -0.18 -4.06 44.19
N LYS A 360 -1.15 -3.72 45.06
CA LYS A 360 -2.56 -3.54 44.67
C LYS A 360 -2.99 -2.11 44.34
N ASP A 361 -2.19 -1.08 44.65
CA ASP A 361 -2.69 0.31 44.63
C ASP A 361 -2.25 1.19 43.45
N ASP A 362 -1.45 0.71 42.50
CA ASP A 362 -1.09 1.52 41.32
C ASP A 362 -1.95 1.17 40.09
N GLN A 363 -3.25 1.41 40.20
CA GLN A 363 -4.14 1.64 39.06
C GLN A 363 -4.67 3.07 39.11
N ASP A 364 -3.91 4.01 38.54
CA ASP A 364 -4.41 5.24 37.91
C ASP A 364 -3.48 5.64 36.75
#